data_AF-A0A8B3S3B1-F1
#
_entry.id   AF-A0A8B3S3B1-F1
#
_cell.length_a   1.000
_cell.length_b   1.000
_cell.length_c   1.000
_cell.angle_alpha   90.00
_cell.angle_beta   90.00
_cell.angle_gamma   90.00
#
_symmetry.space_group_name_H-M   'P 1'
#
loop_
_entity.id
_entity.type
_entity.pdbx_description
1 polymer ?
#
loop_
_entity_poly.entity_id
_entity_poly.type
_entity_poly.pdbx_seq_one_letter_code
_entity_poly.pdbx_strand_id
1 'polypeptide(L)'
;MTEISKVFKGVSFTDSLENYFTLKNVSICQFLFFLNIADIAQYIEHHFYSDKDWHFRYDVGAMIKFVVVKFFRQQPYRKVVLSKKETWLLCFKEKDGVIQIPSGGTLHHFVKYRLGVKGVDKIMEMVGEKDFSTGSQLEDAKLDSTL
;
A
#
# COMPACT_ATOMS: atom_id res chain seq x y z
N MET A 1 3.31 9.44 18.30
CA MET A 1 2.65 8.12 18.27
C MET A 1 1.57 8.19 17.19
N THR A 2 1.72 7.47 16.07
CA THR A 2 0.80 7.57 14.93
C THR A 2 -0.32 6.54 15.08
N GLU A 3 -1.45 6.96 15.62
CA GLU A 3 -2.68 6.18 15.63
C GLU A 3 -3.46 6.44 14.34
N ILE A 4 -3.87 5.38 13.64
CA ILE A 4 -4.73 5.51 12.46
C ILE A 4 -6.10 4.94 12.80
N SER A 5 -7.11 5.81 12.79
CA SER A 5 -8.52 5.42 12.95
C SER A 5 -9.21 5.38 11.59
N LYS A 6 -9.77 4.24 11.20
CA LYS A 6 -10.71 4.14 10.06
C LYS A 6 -11.88 3.22 10.40
N VAL A 7 -13.05 3.53 9.82
CA VAL A 7 -14.27 2.72 9.99
C VAL A 7 -14.39 1.70 8.85
N PHE A 8 -14.64 0.44 9.19
CA PHE A 8 -15.03 -0.61 8.25
C PHE A 8 -16.34 -1.26 8.72
N LYS A 9 -17.40 -1.19 7.90
CA LYS A 9 -18.73 -1.72 8.22
C LYS A 9 -19.27 -1.27 9.60
N GLY A 10 -19.05 -0.01 9.96
CA GLY A 10 -19.51 0.55 11.24
C GLY A 10 -18.63 0.21 12.45
N VAL A 11 -17.55 -0.57 12.27
CA VAL A 11 -16.57 -0.85 13.32
C VAL A 11 -15.38 0.09 13.15
N SER A 12 -15.05 0.85 14.20
CA SER A 12 -13.84 1.66 14.24
C SER A 12 -12.62 0.77 14.46
N PHE A 13 -11.74 0.72 13.47
CA PHE A 13 -10.41 0.16 13.59
C PHE A 13 -9.46 1.29 13.92
N THR A 14 -9.12 1.41 15.20
CA THR A 14 -7.96 2.15 15.69
C THR A 14 -6.84 1.14 15.85
N ASP A 15 -5.79 1.29 15.08
CA ASP A 15 -4.59 0.48 15.24
C ASP A 15 -3.38 1.41 15.26
N SER A 16 -2.35 1.00 16.00
CA SER A 16 -1.15 1.79 16.23
C SER A 16 0.05 1.14 15.56
N LEU A 17 0.99 1.98 15.16
CA LEU A 17 2.24 1.53 14.56
C LEU A 17 3.09 0.71 15.57
N GLU A 18 2.86 0.86 16.88
CA GLU A 18 3.48 0.04 17.94
C GLU A 18 2.89 -1.38 18.03
N ASN A 19 1.57 -1.53 17.85
CA ASN A 19 0.95 -2.86 17.75
C ASN A 19 1.49 -3.63 16.54
N TYR A 20 1.83 -2.93 15.46
CA TYR A 20 2.43 -3.52 14.27
C TYR A 20 3.78 -4.22 14.57
N PHE A 21 4.69 -3.57 15.29
CA PHE A 21 6.03 -4.14 15.56
C PHE A 21 6.08 -5.13 16.73
N THR A 22 5.04 -5.20 17.57
CA THR A 22 4.92 -6.20 18.64
C THR A 22 4.33 -7.52 18.15
N LEU A 23 3.69 -7.53 16.98
CA LEU A 23 3.12 -8.73 16.36
C LEU A 23 4.18 -9.51 15.58
N LYS A 24 4.41 -10.78 15.98
CA LYS A 24 5.34 -11.70 15.29
C LYS A 24 4.98 -12.03 13.83
N ASN A 25 3.76 -11.73 13.38
CA ASN A 25 3.26 -12.09 12.05
C ASN A 25 2.31 -11.01 11.49
N VAL A 26 2.85 -9.91 10.98
CA VAL A 26 2.02 -8.92 10.29
C VAL A 26 1.91 -9.21 8.80
N SER A 27 0.69 -9.14 8.27
CA SER A 27 0.48 -9.30 6.82
C SER A 27 0.96 -8.08 6.04
N ILE A 28 1.45 -8.30 4.81
CA ILE A 28 1.86 -7.22 3.90
C ILE A 28 0.78 -6.14 3.69
N CYS A 29 -0.50 -6.50 3.74
CA CYS A 29 -1.59 -5.53 3.61
C CYS A 29 -1.71 -4.62 4.83
N GLN A 30 -1.45 -5.14 6.04
CA GLN A 30 -1.42 -4.34 7.27
C GLN A 30 -0.19 -3.43 7.28
N PHE A 31 0.98 -3.92 6.83
CA PHE A 31 2.16 -3.08 6.65
C PHE A 31 1.87 -1.87 5.77
N LEU A 32 1.34 -2.14 4.58
CA LEU A 32 1.02 -1.11 3.61
C LEU A 32 -0.11 -0.18 4.06
N PHE A 33 -0.94 -0.57 5.04
CA PHE A 33 -1.94 0.32 5.61
C PHE A 33 -1.29 1.47 6.39
N PHE A 34 -0.27 1.17 7.20
CA PHE A 34 0.47 2.16 7.98
C PHE A 34 1.52 2.92 7.17
N LEU A 35 2.05 2.30 6.12
CA LEU A 35 3.04 2.92 5.26
C LEU A 35 2.43 4.14 4.55
N ASN A 36 2.94 5.34 4.87
CA ASN A 36 2.62 6.53 4.10
C ASN A 36 3.33 6.47 2.75
N ILE A 37 2.56 6.22 1.70
CA ILE A 37 3.03 6.11 0.31
C ILE A 37 2.63 7.32 -0.55
N ALA A 38 2.15 8.42 0.05
CA ALA A 38 1.68 9.57 -0.71
C ALA A 38 2.80 10.19 -1.58
N ASP A 39 4.01 10.26 -1.03
CA ASP A 39 5.22 10.68 -1.73
C ASP A 39 5.64 9.69 -2.82
N ILE A 40 5.53 8.38 -2.58
CA ILE A 40 5.76 7.36 -3.62
C ILE A 40 4.74 7.53 -4.74
N ALA A 41 3.46 7.69 -4.41
CA ALA A 41 2.40 7.88 -5.40
C ALA A 41 2.65 9.14 -6.23
N GLN A 42 2.96 10.27 -5.59
CA GLN A 42 3.29 11.52 -6.26
C GLN A 42 4.52 11.39 -7.17
N TYR A 43 5.58 10.73 -6.70
CA TYR A 43 6.77 10.46 -7.49
C TYR A 43 6.43 9.61 -8.72
N ILE A 44 5.63 8.56 -8.53
CA ILE A 44 5.23 7.66 -9.62
C ILE A 44 4.35 8.38 -10.64
N GLU A 45 3.40 9.19 -10.19
CA GLU A 45 2.61 10.03 -11.08
C GLU A 45 3.50 10.97 -11.87
N HIS A 46 4.39 11.72 -11.22
CA HIS A 46 5.22 12.70 -11.91
C HIS A 46 6.19 12.10 -12.94
N HIS A 47 6.76 10.91 -12.66
CA HIS A 47 7.83 10.34 -13.49
C HIS A 47 7.37 9.24 -14.45
N PHE A 48 6.26 8.58 -14.17
CA PHE A 48 5.78 7.43 -14.97
C PHE A 48 4.40 7.65 -15.56
N TYR A 49 3.61 8.59 -15.05
CA TYR A 49 2.44 9.06 -15.75
C TYR A 49 2.90 10.18 -16.68
N SER A 50 3.07 9.84 -17.96
CA SER A 50 3.21 10.85 -19.03
C SER A 50 1.98 11.76 -19.05
N ASP A 51 2.10 12.97 -19.62
CA ASP A 51 1.08 14.01 -19.95
C ASP A 51 -0.16 13.49 -20.72
N LYS A 52 -0.72 12.38 -20.28
CA LYS A 52 -1.87 11.69 -20.84
C LYS A 52 -2.96 11.79 -19.80
N ASP A 53 -4.04 12.48 -20.15
CA ASP A 53 -5.32 12.67 -19.44
C ASP A 53 -6.07 11.35 -19.12
N TRP A 54 -5.35 10.25 -19.03
CA TRP A 54 -5.90 8.95 -18.71
C TRP A 54 -6.05 8.84 -17.20
N HIS A 55 -7.19 9.30 -16.72
CA HIS A 55 -7.63 9.08 -15.35
C HIS A 55 -7.95 7.60 -15.18
N PHE A 56 -7.10 6.89 -14.43
CA PHE A 56 -7.45 5.56 -13.97
C PHE A 56 -8.56 5.71 -12.93
N ARG A 57 -9.57 4.84 -13.00
CA ARG A 57 -10.72 4.89 -12.06
C ARG A 57 -10.31 4.57 -10.61
N TYR A 58 -9.09 4.09 -10.40
CA TYR A 58 -8.57 3.67 -9.11
C TYR A 58 -7.50 4.65 -8.63
N ASP A 59 -7.48 4.85 -7.32
CA ASP A 59 -6.46 5.61 -6.62
C ASP A 59 -5.06 5.03 -6.88
N VAL A 60 -4.09 5.88 -7.24
CA VAL A 60 -2.74 5.45 -7.58
C VAL A 60 -2.04 4.81 -6.39
N GLY A 61 -2.25 5.35 -5.19
CA GLY A 61 -1.73 4.76 -3.95
C GLY A 61 -2.26 3.35 -3.74
N ALA A 62 -3.57 3.15 -3.84
CA ALA A 62 -4.19 1.82 -3.72
C ALA A 62 -3.66 0.83 -4.78
N MET A 63 -3.46 1.29 -6.02
CA MET A 63 -2.86 0.50 -7.10
C MET A 63 -1.41 0.11 -6.81
N ILE A 64 -0.59 1.04 -6.30
CA ILE A 64 0.80 0.79 -5.89
C ILE A 64 0.84 -0.26 -4.76
N LYS A 65 0.02 -0.08 -3.71
CA LYS A 65 -0.08 -1.07 -2.62
C LYS A 65 -0.46 -2.44 -3.17
N PHE A 66 -1.39 -2.50 -4.13
CA PHE A 66 -1.80 -3.77 -4.72
C PHE A 66 -0.69 -4.43 -5.54
N VAL A 67 0.12 -3.65 -6.26
CA VAL A 67 1.33 -4.14 -6.94
C VAL A 67 2.29 -4.75 -5.92
N VAL A 68 2.58 -4.06 -4.82
CA VAL A 68 3.48 -4.56 -3.76
C VAL A 68 2.99 -5.89 -3.19
N VAL A 69 1.70 -5.99 -2.83
CA VAL A 69 1.10 -7.24 -2.34
C VAL A 69 1.28 -8.39 -3.34
N LYS A 70 1.05 -8.12 -4.62
CA LYS A 70 1.16 -9.12 -5.69
C LYS A 70 2.60 -9.64 -5.84
N PHE A 71 3.59 -8.74 -5.80
CA PHE A 71 5.00 -9.12 -5.87
C PHE A 71 5.44 -9.91 -4.65
N PHE A 72 5.06 -9.46 -3.45
CA PHE A 72 5.38 -10.15 -2.20
C PHE A 72 4.80 -11.58 -2.16
N ARG A 73 3.58 -11.76 -2.66
CA ARG A 73 2.91 -13.08 -2.74
C ARG A 73 3.38 -13.93 -3.92
N GLN A 74 4.21 -13.39 -4.82
CA GLN A 74 4.64 -14.04 -6.06
C GLN A 74 3.46 -14.59 -6.90
N GLN A 75 2.33 -13.89 -6.89
CA GLN A 75 1.11 -14.35 -7.55
C GLN A 75 1.00 -13.88 -9.02
N PRO A 76 0.47 -14.70 -9.93
CA PRO A 76 0.19 -14.27 -11.30
C PRO A 76 -1.00 -13.32 -11.32
N TYR A 77 -1.01 -12.34 -12.25
CA TYR A 77 -2.06 -11.30 -12.33
C TYR A 77 -3.49 -11.85 -12.42
N ARG A 78 -3.68 -13.05 -13.00
CA ARG A 78 -4.99 -13.69 -13.10
C ARG A 78 -5.52 -14.26 -11.78
N LYS A 79 -4.68 -14.43 -10.76
CA LYS A 79 -5.01 -15.13 -9.50
C LYS A 79 -4.90 -14.26 -8.25
N VAL A 80 -4.59 -12.98 -8.38
CA VAL A 80 -4.47 -12.13 -7.19
C VAL A 80 -5.89 -11.86 -6.66
N VAL A 81 -6.22 -12.51 -5.55
CA VAL A 81 -7.49 -12.34 -4.84
C VAL A 81 -7.20 -11.57 -3.57
N LEU A 82 -7.81 -10.39 -3.43
CA LEU A 82 -7.86 -9.68 -2.16
C LEU A 82 -9.14 -10.06 -1.43
N SER A 83 -9.04 -10.39 -0.15
CA SER A 83 -10.21 -10.47 0.72
C SER A 83 -10.81 -9.07 0.92
N LYS A 84 -12.06 -8.99 1.42
CA LYS A 84 -12.69 -7.70 1.74
C LYS A 84 -11.86 -6.87 2.73
N LYS A 85 -11.25 -7.53 3.73
CA LYS A 85 -10.39 -6.88 4.72
C LYS A 85 -9.13 -6.31 4.09
N GLU A 86 -8.45 -7.09 3.25
CA GLU A 86 -7.24 -6.65 2.55
C GLU A 86 -7.54 -5.48 1.63
N THR A 87 -8.64 -5.57 0.90
CA THR A 87 -9.07 -4.51 -0.01
C THR A 87 -9.27 -3.17 0.73
N TRP A 88 -9.86 -3.23 1.93
CA TRP A 88 -10.01 -2.07 2.80
C TRP A 88 -8.66 -1.56 3.32
N LEU A 89 -7.75 -2.45 3.74
CA LEU A 89 -6.40 -2.08 4.18
C LEU A 89 -5.60 -1.38 3.07
N LEU A 90 -5.76 -1.81 1.82
CA LEU A 90 -5.13 -1.17 0.66
C LEU A 90 -5.85 0.13 0.22
N CYS A 91 -6.87 0.57 0.95
CA CYS A 91 -7.59 1.83 0.74
C CYS A 91 -8.37 1.92 -0.57
N PHE A 92 -8.82 0.79 -1.14
CA PHE A 92 -9.76 0.83 -2.27
C PHE A 92 -11.11 1.40 -1.84
N LYS A 93 -11.67 2.28 -2.69
CA LYS A 93 -12.93 2.97 -2.42
C LYS A 93 -14.12 2.02 -2.55
N GLU A 94 -15.05 2.14 -1.61
CA GLU A 94 -16.38 1.56 -1.71
C GLU A 94 -17.29 2.51 -2.48
N LYS A 95 -18.01 1.99 -3.47
CA LYS A 95 -19.04 2.73 -4.21
C LYS A 95 -20.30 1.87 -4.24
N ASP A 96 -21.41 2.44 -3.80
CA ASP A 96 -22.73 1.77 -3.78
C ASP A 96 -22.73 0.44 -3.00
N GLY A 97 -21.98 0.37 -1.88
CA GLY A 97 -21.87 -0.84 -1.05
C GLY A 97 -20.95 -1.94 -1.61
N VAL A 98 -20.25 -1.65 -2.71
CA VAL A 98 -19.33 -2.59 -3.36
C VAL A 98 -17.94 -1.96 -3.46
N ILE A 99 -16.94 -2.65 -2.92
CA ILE A 99 -15.55 -2.20 -3.06
C ILE A 99 -15.10 -2.44 -4.50
N GLN A 100 -14.67 -1.36 -5.18
CA GLN A 100 -14.20 -1.47 -6.55
C GLN A 100 -12.74 -1.93 -6.54
N ILE A 101 -12.53 -3.19 -6.88
CA ILE A 101 -11.21 -3.81 -6.99
C ILE A 101 -10.84 -3.91 -8.47
N PRO A 102 -9.63 -3.49 -8.87
CA PRO A 102 -9.18 -3.67 -10.24
C PRO A 102 -9.10 -5.16 -10.58
N SER A 103 -9.60 -5.53 -11.75
CA SER A 103 -9.42 -6.89 -12.27
C SER A 103 -7.94 -7.20 -12.47
N GLY A 104 -7.58 -8.49 -12.57
CA GLY A 104 -6.22 -8.90 -12.89
C GLY A 104 -5.67 -8.27 -14.18
N GLY A 105 -6.53 -8.12 -15.20
CA GLY A 105 -6.19 -7.43 -16.44
C GLY A 105 -5.94 -5.94 -16.24
N THR A 106 -6.74 -5.28 -15.38
CA THR A 106 -6.59 -3.88 -15.00
C THR A 106 -5.25 -3.64 -14.29
N LEU A 107 -4.91 -4.49 -13.32
CA LEU A 107 -3.62 -4.43 -12.62
C LEU A 107 -2.45 -4.71 -13.55
N HIS A 108 -2.58 -5.70 -14.45
CA HIS A 108 -1.56 -5.99 -15.45
C HIS A 108 -1.33 -4.80 -16.39
N HIS A 109 -2.40 -4.16 -16.85
CA HIS A 109 -2.32 -2.97 -17.70
C HIS A 109 -1.62 -1.81 -16.98
N PHE A 110 -1.96 -1.57 -15.71
CA PHE A 110 -1.30 -0.58 -14.89
C PHE A 110 0.22 -0.82 -14.82
N VAL A 111 0.64 -2.05 -14.49
CA VAL A 111 2.07 -2.37 -14.41
C VAL A 111 2.75 -2.26 -15.78
N LYS A 112 2.15 -2.82 -16.83
CA LYS A 112 2.78 -2.89 -18.15
C LYS A 112 2.93 -1.53 -18.82
N TYR A 113 1.89 -0.69 -18.74
CA TYR A 113 1.82 0.53 -19.55
C TYR A 113 2.04 1.83 -18.76
N ARG A 114 1.95 1.81 -17.42
CA ARG A 114 2.28 2.98 -16.60
C ARG A 114 3.64 2.84 -15.96
N LEU A 115 3.82 1.79 -15.17
CA LEU A 115 5.05 1.63 -14.41
C LEU A 115 6.21 1.16 -15.30
N GLY A 116 5.94 0.17 -16.15
CA GLY A 116 7.00 -0.63 -16.75
C GLY A 116 7.85 -1.33 -15.68
N VAL A 117 8.96 -1.95 -16.11
CA VAL A 117 9.90 -2.59 -15.18
C VAL A 117 10.52 -1.55 -14.23
N LYS A 118 10.96 -0.41 -14.78
CA LYS A 118 11.61 0.67 -14.01
C LYS A 118 10.72 1.24 -12.90
N GLY A 119 9.42 1.45 -13.17
CA GLY A 119 8.50 1.98 -12.16
C GLY A 119 8.21 0.97 -11.07
N VAL A 120 8.14 -0.33 -11.40
CA VAL A 120 8.01 -1.39 -10.40
C VAL A 120 9.25 -1.45 -9.52
N ASP A 121 10.45 -1.47 -10.10
CA ASP A 121 11.70 -1.54 -9.35
C ASP A 121 11.81 -0.35 -8.38
N LYS A 122 11.47 0.84 -8.87
CA LYS A 122 11.50 2.06 -8.05
C LYS A 122 10.48 2.04 -6.91
N ILE A 123 9.27 1.49 -7.13
CA ILE A 123 8.30 1.27 -6.05
C ILE A 123 8.89 0.35 -4.98
N MET A 124 9.50 -0.77 -5.36
CA MET A 124 10.07 -1.72 -4.40
C MET A 124 11.21 -1.10 -3.60
N GLU A 125 12.09 -0.34 -4.26
CA GLU A 125 13.17 0.41 -3.63
C GLU A 125 12.63 1.39 -2.58
N MET A 126 11.72 2.30 -2.96
CA MET A 126 11.19 3.32 -2.05
C MET A 126 10.36 2.73 -0.91
N VAL A 127 9.64 1.63 -1.15
CA VAL A 127 8.93 0.89 -0.09
C VAL A 127 9.92 0.26 0.88
N GLY A 128 11.00 -0.34 0.39
CA GLY A 128 12.07 -0.91 1.21
C GLY A 128 12.78 0.15 2.05
N GLU A 129 13.18 1.28 1.45
CA GLU A 129 13.83 2.39 2.16
C GLU A 129 12.98 2.94 3.32
N LYS A 130 11.66 3.05 3.10
CA LYS A 130 10.73 3.48 4.15
C LYS A 130 10.56 2.43 5.25
N ASP A 131 10.60 1.14 4.92
CA ASP A 131 10.56 0.07 5.92
C ASP A 131 11.77 0.18 6.86
N PHE A 132 12.98 0.28 6.29
CA PHE A 132 14.22 0.46 7.05
C PHE A 132 14.21 1.74 7.90
N SER A 133 13.78 2.87 7.33
CA SER A 133 13.74 4.16 8.03
C SER A 133 12.73 4.16 9.18
N THR A 134 11.60 3.46 9.02
CA THR A 134 10.59 3.33 10.08
C THR A 134 11.10 2.43 11.21
N GLY A 135 11.87 1.38 10.87
CA GLY A 135 12.53 0.51 11.84
C GLY A 135 13.59 1.24 12.68
N SER A 136 14.46 2.03 12.05
CA SER A 136 15.53 2.76 12.75
C SER A 136 15.02 3.84 13.70
N GLN A 137 14.07 4.68 13.25
CA GLN A 137 13.49 5.74 14.08
C GLN A 137 12.82 5.22 15.35
N LEU A 138 12.32 3.98 15.33
CA LEU A 138 11.68 3.35 16.48
C LEU A 138 12.69 2.71 17.45
N GLU A 139 13.80 2.14 16.93
CA GLU A 139 14.91 1.70 17.78
C GLU A 139 15.46 2.88 18.59
N ASP A 140 15.65 4.02 17.93
CA ASP A 140 16.09 5.26 18.57
C ASP A 140 15.06 5.76 19.61
N ALA A 141 13.76 5.75 19.28
CA ALA A 141 12.71 6.15 20.22
C ALA A 141 12.58 5.22 21.45
N LYS A 142 12.90 3.92 21.31
CA LYS A 142 12.94 2.97 22.44
C LYS A 142 14.14 3.24 23.36
N LEU A 143 15.27 3.68 22.82
CA LEU A 143 16.44 4.04 23.60
C LEU A 143 16.20 5.33 24.41
N ASP A 144 15.52 6.31 23.81
CA ASP A 144 15.22 7.61 24.45
C ASP A 144 14.16 7.53 25.56
N SER A 145 13.31 6.50 25.58
CA SER A 145 12.27 6.33 26.61
C SER A 145 12.79 5.73 27.94
N THR A 146 14.10 5.69 28.15
CA THR A 146 14.75 5.10 29.34
C THR A 146 15.32 6.13 30.33
N LEU A 147 14.83 7.38 30.33
CA LEU A 147 15.21 8.42 31.31
C LEU A 147 14.03 8.91 32.16
#